data_AF-A0A9X4KLU8-F1
#
_entry.id   AF-A0A9X4KLU8-F1
#
_cell.length_a   1.000
_cell.length_b   1.000
_cell.length_c   1.000
_cell.angle_alpha   90.00
_cell.angle_beta   90.00
_cell.angle_gamma   90.00
#
_symmetry.space_group_name_H-M   'P 1'
#
loop_
_entity.id
_entity.type
_entity.pdbx_description
1 polymer ?
#
loop_
_entity_poly.entity_id
_entity_poly.type
_entity_poly.pdbx_seq_one_letter_code
_entity_poly.pdbx_strand_id
1 'polypeptide(L)'
;MIKGTAAKWDTGGGDGVRIKIMKNSTPLWPSSGWQTIGATDRLGVQFGVIANVAAGDYVYIVVNKNGTDSHDTTVLDAMITYKPVFNASTDFLTYQGGWNWNYLQGNAAPYTSMAWNATDKTWRGTNAWNIIHDGGLMHPDADDTVRAWTAPVTGTVRVTGNARKQDTNGGDGVRIKILKNAAQLWPASGWQAIAYNDATGVSHSLTVNVTAGDVLYFVLDKNGNNSFDTTYWSPNIIYT
;
A
#
# COMPACT_ATOMS: atom_id res chain seq x y z
N MET A 1 -12.45 8.09 -3.84
CA MET A 1 -11.83 6.76 -4.00
C MET A 1 -12.81 5.73 -3.50
N ILE A 2 -12.91 4.61 -4.19
CA ILE A 2 -13.59 3.41 -3.73
C ILE A 2 -12.54 2.32 -3.77
N LYS A 3 -12.26 1.70 -2.63
CA LYS A 3 -11.34 0.58 -2.54
C LYS A 3 -11.89 -0.53 -1.67
N GLY A 4 -11.63 -1.77 -2.01
CA GLY A 4 -12.05 -2.91 -1.20
C GLY A 4 -11.74 -4.27 -1.80
N THR A 5 -12.21 -5.30 -1.11
CA THR A 5 -12.17 -6.69 -1.56
C THR A 5 -13.60 -7.22 -1.62
N ALA A 6 -13.90 -8.01 -2.64
CA ALA A 6 -15.12 -8.81 -2.70
C ALA A 6 -14.77 -10.29 -2.95
N ALA A 7 -15.34 -11.20 -2.17
CA ALA A 7 -15.04 -12.63 -2.25
C ALA A 7 -16.27 -13.49 -1.94
N LYS A 8 -16.26 -14.77 -2.37
CA LYS A 8 -17.29 -15.73 -1.98
C LYS A 8 -17.18 -16.10 -0.50
N TRP A 9 -18.31 -16.03 0.20
CA TRP A 9 -18.41 -16.55 1.56
C TRP A 9 -18.68 -18.05 1.58
N ASP A 10 -19.54 -18.55 0.71
CA ASP A 10 -19.97 -19.96 0.73
C ASP A 10 -18.81 -20.92 0.34
N THR A 11 -18.79 -22.12 0.92
CA THR A 11 -17.71 -23.11 0.76
C THR A 11 -17.96 -24.14 -0.36
N GLY A 12 -19.13 -24.11 -1.00
CA GLY A 12 -19.46 -25.00 -2.11
C GLY A 12 -20.82 -24.68 -2.73
N GLY A 13 -21.01 -25.09 -3.99
CA GLY A 13 -22.21 -24.82 -4.77
C GLY A 13 -22.20 -23.50 -5.52
N GLY A 14 -23.29 -23.23 -6.26
CA GLY A 14 -23.50 -21.97 -6.98
C GLY A 14 -22.65 -21.80 -8.25
N ASP A 15 -22.82 -20.66 -8.90
CA ASP A 15 -22.16 -20.31 -10.16
C ASP A 15 -21.36 -19.01 -10.10
N GLY A 16 -21.19 -18.45 -8.91
CA GLY A 16 -20.40 -17.25 -8.70
C GLY A 16 -21.24 -16.00 -8.56
N VAL A 17 -20.61 -14.91 -8.13
CA VAL A 17 -21.21 -13.58 -8.20
C VAL A 17 -20.47 -12.74 -9.21
N ARG A 18 -21.05 -11.59 -9.52
CA ARG A 18 -20.40 -10.57 -10.34
C ARG A 18 -20.57 -9.20 -9.71
N ILE A 19 -19.51 -8.41 -9.77
CA ILE A 19 -19.41 -7.11 -9.12
C ILE A 19 -19.03 -6.02 -10.12
N LYS A 20 -19.54 -4.81 -9.90
CA LYS A 20 -19.08 -3.60 -10.57
C LYS A 20 -19.27 -2.39 -9.68
N ILE A 21 -18.59 -1.30 -10.02
CA ILE A 21 -18.65 -0.02 -9.35
C ILE A 21 -19.16 0.99 -10.36
N MET A 22 -20.12 1.80 -9.96
CA MET A 22 -20.84 2.73 -10.81
C MET A 22 -20.76 4.15 -10.26
N LYS A 23 -20.75 5.12 -11.16
CA LYS A 23 -21.06 6.52 -10.91
C LYS A 23 -22.29 6.88 -11.73
N ASN A 24 -23.42 7.16 -11.10
CA ASN A 24 -24.71 7.30 -11.78
C ASN A 24 -24.92 6.09 -12.72
N SER A 25 -25.10 6.31 -14.02
CA SER A 25 -25.23 5.26 -15.03
C SER A 25 -23.91 4.81 -15.68
N THR A 26 -22.76 5.37 -15.29
CA THR A 26 -21.46 5.11 -15.90
C THR A 26 -20.64 4.11 -15.07
N PRO A 27 -20.10 3.02 -15.68
CA PRO A 27 -19.21 2.11 -14.96
C PRO A 27 -17.88 2.79 -14.62
N LEU A 28 -17.47 2.68 -13.35
CA LEU A 28 -16.14 3.06 -12.88
C LEU A 28 -15.18 1.86 -12.91
N TRP A 29 -15.66 0.66 -12.57
CA TRP A 29 -14.90 -0.57 -12.69
C TRP A 29 -15.79 -1.82 -12.69
N PRO A 30 -15.46 -2.85 -13.48
CA PRO A 30 -14.52 -2.80 -14.61
C PRO A 30 -14.96 -1.74 -15.63
N SER A 31 -14.05 -1.32 -16.53
CA SER A 31 -14.33 -0.26 -17.53
C SER A 31 -15.52 -0.59 -18.44
N SER A 32 -15.87 -1.87 -18.55
CA SER A 32 -17.09 -2.37 -19.15
C SER A 32 -17.51 -3.69 -18.52
N GLY A 33 -18.80 -4.03 -18.59
CA GLY A 33 -19.31 -5.34 -18.14
C GLY A 33 -19.31 -5.52 -16.62
N TRP A 34 -18.88 -6.69 -16.17
CA TRP A 34 -18.83 -7.11 -14.78
C TRP A 34 -17.54 -7.85 -14.47
N GLN A 35 -17.03 -7.72 -13.25
CA GLN A 35 -15.98 -8.59 -12.74
C GLN A 35 -16.65 -9.81 -12.10
N THR A 36 -16.37 -11.01 -12.60
CA THR A 36 -16.87 -12.25 -12.02
C THR A 36 -15.97 -12.70 -10.87
N ILE A 37 -16.58 -13.25 -9.81
CA ILE A 37 -15.93 -13.98 -8.72
C ILE A 37 -16.46 -15.42 -8.78
N GLY A 38 -15.55 -16.37 -8.97
CA GLY A 38 -15.90 -17.78 -9.14
C GLY A 38 -16.60 -18.37 -7.92
N ALA A 39 -17.39 -19.43 -8.11
CA ALA A 39 -18.22 -20.04 -7.06
C ALA A 39 -17.43 -20.47 -5.81
N THR A 40 -16.16 -20.84 -5.96
CA THR A 40 -15.26 -21.28 -4.88
C THR A 40 -14.17 -20.26 -4.54
N ASP A 41 -14.22 -19.05 -5.14
CA ASP A 41 -13.17 -18.06 -5.01
C ASP A 41 -13.29 -17.25 -3.72
N ARG A 42 -12.67 -17.78 -2.66
CA ARG A 42 -12.65 -17.17 -1.32
C ARG A 42 -11.59 -16.09 -1.13
N LEU A 43 -10.64 -15.98 -2.07
CA LEU A 43 -9.69 -14.86 -2.10
C LEU A 43 -10.34 -13.66 -2.76
N GLY A 44 -11.16 -13.92 -3.79
CA GLY A 44 -11.96 -12.93 -4.46
C GLY A 44 -11.12 -11.95 -5.28
N VAL A 45 -11.64 -10.74 -5.41
CA VAL A 45 -11.03 -9.68 -6.21
C VAL A 45 -10.86 -8.41 -5.36
N GLN A 46 -9.71 -7.77 -5.50
CA GLN A 46 -9.51 -6.41 -5.04
C GLN A 46 -9.83 -5.40 -6.13
N PHE A 47 -10.45 -4.30 -5.73
CA PHE A 47 -10.80 -3.20 -6.62
C PHE A 47 -10.41 -1.88 -6.00
N GLY A 48 -9.87 -0.98 -6.82
CA GLY A 48 -9.53 0.38 -6.42
C GLY A 48 -9.81 1.33 -7.57
N VAL A 49 -10.74 2.26 -7.39
CA VAL A 49 -11.03 3.30 -8.38
C VAL A 49 -11.01 4.68 -7.76
N ILE A 50 -10.52 5.64 -8.55
CA ILE A 50 -10.61 7.05 -8.25
C ILE A 50 -11.45 7.69 -9.34
N ALA A 51 -12.48 8.42 -8.93
CA ALA A 51 -13.36 9.14 -9.82
C ALA A 51 -13.63 10.52 -9.25
N ASN A 52 -13.67 11.52 -10.13
CA ASN A 52 -14.17 12.83 -9.80
C ASN A 52 -15.69 12.76 -9.61
N VAL A 53 -16.19 13.37 -8.53
CA VAL A 53 -17.62 13.43 -8.20
C VAL A 53 -18.02 14.89 -7.96
N ALA A 54 -19.21 15.23 -8.42
CA ALA A 54 -19.90 16.48 -8.16
C ALA A 54 -21.02 16.26 -7.14
N ALA A 55 -21.51 17.35 -6.54
CA ALA A 55 -22.68 17.27 -5.67
C ALA A 55 -23.87 16.67 -6.45
N GLY A 56 -24.53 15.67 -5.86
CA GLY A 56 -25.62 14.93 -6.49
C GLY A 56 -25.21 13.67 -7.26
N ASP A 57 -23.90 13.40 -7.44
CA ASP A 57 -23.47 12.13 -8.02
C ASP A 57 -23.70 10.96 -7.04
N TYR A 58 -24.26 9.87 -7.56
CA TYR A 58 -24.32 8.59 -6.86
C TYR A 58 -23.09 7.76 -7.20
N VAL A 59 -22.44 7.24 -6.18
CA VAL A 59 -21.35 6.29 -6.30
C VAL A 59 -21.73 5.04 -5.52
N TYR A 60 -21.73 3.89 -6.19
CA TYR A 60 -22.22 2.66 -5.58
C TYR A 60 -21.52 1.43 -6.13
N ILE A 61 -21.46 0.39 -5.29
CA ILE A 61 -20.97 -0.94 -5.62
C ILE A 61 -22.19 -1.82 -5.86
N VAL A 62 -22.20 -2.56 -6.97
CA VAL A 62 -23.27 -3.51 -7.30
C VAL A 62 -22.70 -4.91 -7.22
N VAL A 63 -23.28 -5.74 -6.36
CA VAL A 63 -23.09 -7.19 -6.36
C VAL A 63 -24.35 -7.81 -6.95
N ASN A 64 -24.18 -8.75 -7.88
CA ASN A 64 -25.29 -9.43 -8.52
C ASN A 64 -24.97 -10.91 -8.68
N LYS A 65 -26.01 -11.74 -8.75
CA LYS A 65 -25.87 -13.14 -9.14
C LYS A 65 -25.25 -13.26 -10.52
N ASN A 66 -24.49 -14.32 -10.76
CA ASN A 66 -23.99 -14.61 -12.09
C ASN A 66 -25.16 -15.08 -12.98
N GLY A 67 -25.58 -16.33 -12.84
CA GLY A 67 -26.77 -16.93 -13.44
C GLY A 67 -27.82 -17.31 -12.39
N THR A 68 -27.44 -18.03 -11.35
CA THR A 68 -28.33 -18.45 -10.24
C THR A 68 -28.02 -17.70 -8.95
N ASP A 69 -28.98 -17.59 -8.04
CA ASP A 69 -28.80 -17.00 -6.69
C ASP A 69 -28.38 -18.04 -5.64
N SER A 70 -28.13 -19.27 -6.06
CA SER A 70 -27.75 -20.36 -5.17
C SER A 70 -26.32 -20.17 -4.69
N HIS A 71 -26.10 -20.13 -3.37
CA HIS A 71 -24.77 -20.04 -2.73
C HIS A 71 -23.96 -18.80 -3.15
N ASP A 72 -24.62 -17.65 -3.20
CA ASP A 72 -24.05 -16.37 -3.64
C ASP A 72 -23.80 -15.37 -2.51
N THR A 73 -23.69 -15.84 -1.27
CA THR A 73 -23.30 -14.99 -0.14
C THR A 73 -21.91 -14.41 -0.42
N THR A 74 -21.83 -13.08 -0.39
CA THR A 74 -20.63 -12.34 -0.80
C THR A 74 -20.12 -11.53 0.38
N VAL A 75 -18.82 -11.69 0.69
CA VAL A 75 -18.12 -10.74 1.54
C VAL A 75 -17.77 -9.54 0.70
N LEU A 76 -18.19 -8.35 1.13
CA LEU A 76 -17.79 -7.07 0.53
C LEU A 76 -17.21 -6.19 1.64
N ASP A 77 -15.89 -6.06 1.66
CA ASP A 77 -15.17 -5.16 2.55
C ASP A 77 -14.66 -3.98 1.74
N ALA A 78 -15.32 -2.83 1.85
CA ALA A 78 -15.06 -1.68 1.00
C ALA A 78 -15.14 -0.35 1.75
N MET A 79 -14.26 0.57 1.36
CA MET A 79 -14.21 1.94 1.83
C MET A 79 -14.47 2.90 0.67
N ILE A 80 -15.39 3.85 0.88
CA ILE A 80 -15.61 4.99 -0.01
C ILE A 80 -15.14 6.24 0.71
N THR A 81 -14.20 6.97 0.11
CA THR A 81 -13.57 8.14 0.73
C THR A 81 -13.53 9.30 -0.24
N TYR A 82 -13.98 10.47 0.24
CA TYR A 82 -13.73 11.73 -0.43
C TYR A 82 -12.29 12.14 -0.18
N LYS A 83 -11.54 12.49 -1.25
CA LYS A 83 -10.07 12.62 -1.25
C LYS A 83 -9.33 11.29 -0.99
N PRO A 84 -8.75 10.67 -2.03
CA PRO A 84 -8.01 9.40 -1.90
C PRO A 84 -6.98 9.41 -0.75
N VAL A 85 -7.01 8.36 0.07
CA VAL A 85 -6.09 8.14 1.20
C VAL A 85 -5.37 6.81 1.03
N PHE A 86 -4.05 6.82 1.18
CA PHE A 86 -3.19 5.65 1.18
C PHE A 86 -2.34 5.64 2.45
N ASN A 87 -2.31 4.51 3.13
CA ASN A 87 -1.52 4.33 4.34
C ASN A 87 -0.75 3.02 4.28
N ALA A 88 0.57 3.11 4.45
CA ALA A 88 1.46 1.97 4.25
C ALA A 88 1.19 0.77 5.18
N SER A 89 0.61 0.99 6.37
CA SER A 89 0.29 -0.08 7.31
C SER A 89 -1.07 -0.71 7.03
N THR A 90 -2.12 0.10 6.84
CA THR A 90 -3.47 -0.42 6.63
C THR A 90 -3.69 -0.94 5.22
N ASP A 91 -2.92 -0.45 4.25
CA ASP A 91 -2.94 -0.94 2.87
C ASP A 91 -1.92 -2.06 2.64
N PHE A 92 -1.36 -2.64 3.72
CA PHE A 92 -0.39 -3.72 3.61
C PHE A 92 -1.03 -4.99 3.02
N LEU A 93 -0.40 -5.56 2.00
CA LEU A 93 -0.88 -6.75 1.31
C LEU A 93 0.23 -7.76 1.08
N THR A 94 -0.18 -9.00 0.79
CA THR A 94 0.68 -10.17 0.58
C THR A 94 1.11 -10.35 -0.88
N TYR A 95 0.80 -9.39 -1.75
CA TYR A 95 1.20 -9.35 -3.14
C TYR A 95 1.57 -7.92 -3.59
N GLN A 96 2.35 -7.79 -4.67
CA GLN A 96 2.88 -6.51 -5.14
C GLN A 96 1.81 -5.65 -5.83
N GLY A 97 1.95 -4.33 -5.74
CA GLY A 97 1.13 -3.35 -6.46
C GLY A 97 -0.27 -3.13 -5.89
N GLY A 98 -0.70 -3.96 -4.92
CA GLY A 98 -1.97 -3.80 -4.23
C GLY A 98 -2.04 -2.44 -3.53
N TRP A 99 -3.17 -1.74 -3.67
CA TRP A 99 -3.35 -0.36 -3.19
C TRP A 99 -2.23 0.61 -3.59
N ASN A 100 -1.63 0.40 -4.77
CA ASN A 100 -0.52 1.20 -5.29
C ASN A 100 0.79 1.07 -4.52
N TRP A 101 0.89 0.13 -3.56
CA TRP A 101 2.10 -0.12 -2.79
C TRP A 101 2.92 -1.26 -3.39
N ASN A 102 4.23 -1.06 -3.46
CA ASN A 102 5.21 -2.10 -3.77
C ASN A 102 6.26 -2.18 -2.65
N TYR A 103 6.77 -3.38 -2.44
CA TYR A 103 7.72 -3.74 -1.39
C TYR A 103 9.04 -4.10 -2.05
N LEU A 104 10.04 -3.24 -1.90
CA LEU A 104 11.25 -3.23 -2.72
C LEU A 104 12.51 -3.23 -1.84
N GLN A 105 13.63 -3.54 -2.47
CA GLN A 105 14.98 -3.45 -1.88
C GLN A 105 15.99 -2.87 -2.87
N GLY A 106 17.13 -2.41 -2.33
CA GLY A 106 18.33 -2.02 -3.07
C GLY A 106 18.89 -0.67 -2.62
N ASN A 107 20.19 -0.44 -2.81
CA ASN A 107 20.86 0.78 -2.32
C ASN A 107 20.69 2.02 -3.23
N ALA A 108 20.16 1.82 -4.43
CA ALA A 108 19.84 2.87 -5.39
C ALA A 108 18.78 2.39 -6.39
N ALA A 109 18.09 3.34 -7.04
CA ALA A 109 17.25 3.00 -8.17
C ALA A 109 18.10 2.47 -9.35
N PRO A 110 17.62 1.47 -10.12
CA PRO A 110 16.32 0.81 -9.98
C PRO A 110 16.28 -0.18 -8.79
N TYR A 111 15.25 -0.04 -7.96
CA TYR A 111 14.97 -0.97 -6.87
C TYR A 111 14.37 -2.28 -7.41
N THR A 112 14.56 -3.37 -6.68
CA THR A 112 14.06 -4.71 -7.04
C THR A 112 12.95 -5.17 -6.11
N SER A 113 12.02 -5.98 -6.62
CA SER A 113 10.88 -6.47 -5.82
C SER A 113 11.34 -7.48 -4.77
N MET A 114 10.83 -7.32 -3.54
CA MET A 114 10.89 -8.35 -2.50
C MET A 114 9.89 -9.47 -2.80
N ALA A 115 10.08 -10.63 -2.17
CA ALA A 115 9.19 -11.79 -2.28
C ALA A 115 8.36 -11.98 -0.99
N TRP A 116 7.09 -12.32 -1.15
CA TRP A 116 6.23 -12.63 0.00
C TRP A 116 6.62 -13.98 0.61
N ASN A 117 6.83 -13.99 1.93
CA ASN A 117 7.04 -15.19 2.73
C ASN A 117 5.77 -15.46 3.56
N ALA A 118 5.06 -16.53 3.22
CA ALA A 118 3.81 -16.90 3.89
C ALA A 118 4.01 -17.49 5.29
N THR A 119 5.20 -18.01 5.61
CA THR A 119 5.49 -18.67 6.89
C THR A 119 5.56 -17.66 8.03
N ASP A 120 6.30 -16.57 7.83
CA ASP A 120 6.45 -15.50 8.84
C ASP A 120 5.58 -14.27 8.54
N LYS A 121 4.85 -14.29 7.42
CA LYS A 121 3.95 -13.21 6.96
C LYS A 121 4.70 -11.90 6.71
N THR A 122 5.82 -11.99 6.00
CA THR A 122 6.65 -10.83 5.69
C THR A 122 7.02 -10.75 4.21
N TRP A 123 7.31 -9.55 3.74
CA TRP A 123 8.09 -9.40 2.51
C TRP A 123 9.56 -9.56 2.84
N ARG A 124 10.26 -10.44 2.12
CA ARG A 124 11.67 -10.71 2.28
C ARG A 124 12.48 -10.32 1.05
N GLY A 125 13.58 -9.63 1.31
CA GLY A 125 14.62 -9.33 0.35
C GLY A 125 15.58 -10.51 0.17
N THR A 126 16.69 -10.25 -0.53
CA THR A 126 17.77 -11.22 -0.75
C THR A 126 18.64 -11.41 0.48
N ASN A 127 18.76 -10.37 1.32
CA ASN A 127 19.49 -10.45 2.58
C ASN A 127 18.55 -10.86 3.71
N ALA A 128 19.09 -11.59 4.69
CA ALA A 128 18.30 -12.28 5.70
C ALA A 128 17.36 -11.35 6.49
N TRP A 129 17.77 -10.10 6.72
CA TRP A 129 17.02 -9.12 7.52
C TRP A 129 16.45 -7.95 6.71
N ASN A 130 16.54 -7.97 5.36
CA ASN A 130 15.76 -7.06 4.53
C ASN A 130 14.30 -7.52 4.58
N ILE A 131 13.52 -6.95 5.51
CA ILE A 131 12.18 -7.44 5.83
C ILE A 131 11.19 -6.27 5.94
N ILE A 132 9.97 -6.48 5.44
CA ILE A 132 8.82 -5.59 5.69
C ILE A 132 7.68 -6.43 6.28
N HIS A 133 7.22 -6.04 7.47
CA HIS A 133 6.07 -6.65 8.13
C HIS A 133 4.79 -5.83 7.94
N ASP A 134 3.67 -6.40 8.38
CA ASP A 134 2.45 -5.66 8.63
C ASP A 134 2.65 -4.61 9.74
N GLY A 135 1.63 -3.77 9.96
CA GLY A 135 1.68 -2.73 11.00
C GLY A 135 2.64 -1.57 10.73
N GLY A 136 3.44 -1.61 9.64
CA GLY A 136 4.37 -0.53 9.26
C GLY A 136 5.80 -0.77 9.74
N LEU A 137 6.14 -1.99 10.15
CA LEU A 137 7.52 -2.32 10.52
C LEU A 137 8.34 -2.65 9.28
N MET A 138 9.60 -2.26 9.33
CA MET A 138 10.60 -2.48 8.28
C MET A 138 11.95 -2.71 8.95
N HIS A 139 12.79 -3.52 8.35
CA HIS A 139 14.15 -3.76 8.79
C HIS A 139 15.09 -3.73 7.58
N PRO A 140 16.17 -2.92 7.60
CA PRO A 140 17.18 -2.87 6.54
C PRO A 140 18.24 -3.97 6.71
N ASP A 141 19.06 -4.21 5.69
CA ASP A 141 20.23 -5.08 5.79
C ASP A 141 21.34 -4.56 4.85
N ALA A 142 22.03 -5.42 4.09
CA ALA A 142 23.00 -4.98 3.10
C ALA A 142 22.39 -4.12 1.98
N ASP A 143 21.09 -4.26 1.73
CA ASP A 143 20.31 -3.36 0.89
C ASP A 143 19.40 -2.47 1.74
N ASP A 144 19.07 -1.27 1.22
CA ASP A 144 17.97 -0.49 1.77
C ASP A 144 16.65 -1.27 1.64
N THR A 145 15.77 -1.13 2.64
CA THR A 145 14.40 -1.64 2.60
C THR A 145 13.45 -0.51 2.22
N VAL A 146 12.62 -0.72 1.20
CA VAL A 146 11.88 0.37 0.54
C VAL A 146 10.40 0.03 0.40
N ARG A 147 9.53 0.94 0.85
CA ARG A 147 8.13 0.96 0.42
C ARG A 147 7.97 1.99 -0.69
N ALA A 148 7.33 1.61 -1.79
CA ALA A 148 7.09 2.48 -2.93
C ALA A 148 5.58 2.66 -3.14
N TRP A 149 5.13 3.89 -3.27
CA TRP A 149 3.75 4.21 -3.63
C TRP A 149 3.70 4.86 -5.02
N THR A 150 2.93 4.27 -5.93
CA THR A 150 2.76 4.81 -7.29
C THR A 150 1.49 5.65 -7.37
N ALA A 151 1.61 6.93 -7.72
CA ALA A 151 0.48 7.84 -7.84
C ALA A 151 -0.55 7.33 -8.88
N PRO A 152 -1.79 7.00 -8.48
CA PRO A 152 -2.80 6.52 -9.43
C PRO A 152 -3.40 7.62 -10.30
N VAL A 153 -3.35 8.88 -9.84
CA VAL A 153 -3.89 10.04 -10.58
C VAL A 153 -2.98 11.26 -10.40
N THR A 154 -3.01 12.16 -11.37
CA THR A 154 -2.33 13.45 -11.27
C THR A 154 -3.05 14.34 -10.24
N GLY A 155 -2.28 15.04 -9.40
CA GLY A 155 -2.81 15.97 -8.41
C GLY A 155 -1.77 16.39 -7.38
N THR A 156 -2.23 16.96 -6.27
CA THR A 156 -1.39 17.29 -5.13
C THR A 156 -1.69 16.33 -3.98
N VAL A 157 -0.64 15.81 -3.36
CA VAL A 157 -0.75 14.95 -2.18
C VAL A 157 -0.04 15.55 -0.98
N ARG A 158 -0.65 15.36 0.19
CA ARG A 158 -0.06 15.61 1.49
C ARG A 158 0.54 14.30 2.00
N VAL A 159 1.85 14.27 2.21
CA VAL A 159 2.60 13.11 2.70
C VAL A 159 3.02 13.37 4.14
N THR A 160 2.58 12.54 5.07
CA THR A 160 2.91 12.63 6.50
C THR A 160 3.40 11.30 7.02
N GLY A 161 4.25 11.30 8.04
CA GLY A 161 4.59 10.11 8.78
C GLY A 161 5.53 10.42 9.94
N ASN A 162 5.64 9.49 10.87
CA ASN A 162 6.63 9.53 11.95
C ASN A 162 7.40 8.22 11.95
N ALA A 163 8.67 8.28 11.53
CA ALA A 163 9.57 7.14 11.55
C ALA A 163 10.28 7.07 12.89
N ARG A 164 10.35 5.90 13.52
CA ARG A 164 11.00 5.72 14.83
C ARG A 164 11.60 4.33 14.95
N LYS A 165 12.59 4.17 15.83
CA LYS A 165 13.04 2.84 16.22
C LYS A 165 11.91 2.11 16.94
N GLN A 166 11.68 0.87 16.52
CA GLN A 166 10.77 -0.05 17.22
C GLN A 166 11.57 -0.92 18.19
N ASP A 167 12.77 -1.33 17.80
CA ASP A 167 13.73 -1.99 18.67
C ASP A 167 14.75 -0.97 19.15
N THR A 168 14.71 -0.63 20.44
CA THR A 168 15.58 0.36 21.07
C THR A 168 16.67 -0.24 21.94
N ASN A 169 16.85 -1.57 21.87
CA ASN A 169 17.73 -2.29 22.78
C ASN A 169 19.22 -2.32 22.36
N GLY A 170 19.57 -1.80 21.19
CA GLY A 170 20.95 -1.72 20.71
C GLY A 170 21.06 -1.18 19.28
N GLY A 171 22.20 -1.42 18.63
CA GLY A 171 22.47 -0.99 17.26
C GLY A 171 23.13 0.38 17.15
N ASP A 172 23.32 0.86 15.92
CA ASP A 172 23.90 2.19 15.66
C ASP A 172 22.89 3.22 15.11
N GLY A 173 21.66 2.79 14.88
CA GLY A 173 20.62 3.67 14.37
C GLY A 173 20.22 3.30 12.94
N VAL A 174 19.26 4.02 12.39
CA VAL A 174 18.90 3.91 10.99
C VAL A 174 18.96 5.27 10.33
N ARG A 175 18.90 5.27 9.01
CA ARG A 175 18.78 6.49 8.20
C ARG A 175 17.63 6.36 7.24
N ILE A 176 16.91 7.45 7.03
CA ILE A 176 15.74 7.47 6.15
C ILE A 176 15.75 8.65 5.19
N LYS A 177 15.08 8.47 4.05
CA LYS A 177 14.77 9.53 3.08
C LYS A 177 13.52 9.20 2.29
N ILE A 178 12.95 10.23 1.66
CA ILE A 178 11.80 10.16 0.78
C ILE A 178 12.23 10.70 -0.59
N LEU A 179 12.01 9.90 -1.62
CA LEU A 179 12.26 10.27 -3.01
C LEU A 179 10.94 10.35 -3.79
N LYS A 180 10.92 11.18 -4.82
CA LYS A 180 9.95 11.13 -5.92
C LYS A 180 10.71 10.79 -7.19
N ASN A 181 10.45 9.61 -7.75
CA ASN A 181 11.26 9.05 -8.83
C ASN A 181 12.75 9.09 -8.42
N ALA A 182 13.61 9.75 -9.19
CA ALA A 182 15.03 9.93 -8.85
C ALA A 182 15.32 11.16 -7.95
N ALA A 183 14.36 12.05 -7.74
CA ALA A 183 14.57 13.30 -7.00
C ALA A 183 14.30 13.13 -5.51
N GLN A 184 15.21 13.59 -4.66
CA GLN A 184 14.99 13.58 -3.22
C GLN A 184 14.02 14.69 -2.80
N LEU A 185 13.02 14.33 -1.99
CA LEU A 185 12.06 15.27 -1.41
C LEU A 185 12.38 15.60 0.05
N TRP A 186 12.84 14.61 0.82
CA TRP A 186 13.11 14.79 2.24
C TRP A 186 14.16 13.78 2.76
N PRO A 187 15.07 14.18 3.66
CA PRO A 187 15.36 15.57 4.04
C PRO A 187 15.83 16.40 2.83
N ALA A 188 16.05 17.70 2.99
CA ALA A 188 16.43 18.59 1.88
C ALA A 188 17.67 18.08 1.11
N SER A 189 18.56 17.36 1.79
CA SER A 189 19.68 16.64 1.19
C SER A 189 20.16 15.51 2.11
N GLY A 190 20.74 14.44 1.53
CA GLY A 190 21.34 13.36 2.29
C GLY A 190 20.33 12.50 3.04
N TRP A 191 20.68 12.06 4.25
CA TRP A 191 19.89 11.14 5.04
C TRP A 191 19.44 11.79 6.36
N GLN A 192 18.23 11.47 6.81
CA GLN A 192 17.80 11.77 8.17
C GLN A 192 18.15 10.58 9.06
N ALA A 193 19.05 10.79 10.02
CA ALA A 193 19.38 9.77 11.01
C ALA A 193 18.30 9.66 12.10
N ILE A 194 18.12 8.44 12.61
CA ILE A 194 17.33 8.12 13.80
C ILE A 194 18.24 7.28 14.70
N ALA A 195 18.53 7.81 15.90
CA ALA A 195 19.41 7.14 16.85
C ALA A 195 18.82 5.80 17.30
N TYR A 196 19.68 4.85 17.66
CA TYR A 196 19.28 3.47 17.98
C TYR A 196 18.22 3.35 19.09
N ASN A 197 18.18 4.32 20.01
CA ASN A 197 17.25 4.37 21.14
C ASN A 197 16.10 5.36 20.95
N ASP A 198 15.90 5.91 19.74
CA ASP A 198 14.89 6.92 19.49
C ASP A 198 13.52 6.31 19.15
N ALA A 199 12.77 5.99 20.22
CA ALA A 199 11.37 5.57 20.13
C ALA A 199 10.39 6.74 19.90
N THR A 200 10.85 8.01 19.95
CA THR A 200 9.99 9.16 19.61
C THR A 200 9.95 9.34 18.11
N GLY A 201 11.13 9.30 17.49
CA GLY A 201 11.33 9.34 16.06
C GLY A 201 11.31 10.74 15.46
N VAL A 202 11.29 10.76 14.12
CA VAL A 202 11.31 11.96 13.31
C VAL A 202 10.06 12.01 12.44
N SER A 203 9.34 13.13 12.56
CA SER A 203 8.16 13.42 11.76
C SER A 203 8.53 14.12 10.46
N HIS A 204 7.84 13.76 9.37
CA HIS A 204 7.91 14.45 8.09
C HIS A 204 6.52 14.87 7.62
N SER A 205 6.51 15.94 6.82
CA SER A 205 5.29 16.63 6.43
C SER A 205 5.54 17.39 5.13
N LEU A 206 5.20 16.77 4.00
CA LEU A 206 5.42 17.31 2.67
C LEU A 206 4.10 17.55 1.94
N THR A 207 4.09 18.54 1.05
CA THR A 207 3.08 18.71 0.00
C THR A 207 3.78 18.46 -1.33
N VAL A 208 3.28 17.51 -2.11
CA VAL A 208 3.95 17.00 -3.30
C VAL A 208 2.99 17.02 -4.48
N ASN A 209 3.39 17.67 -5.57
CA ASN A 209 2.68 17.53 -6.84
C ASN A 209 3.10 16.23 -7.51
N VAL A 210 2.13 15.41 -7.91
CA VAL A 210 2.34 14.12 -8.57
C VAL A 210 1.59 14.07 -9.89
N THR A 211 2.21 13.44 -10.88
CA THR A 211 1.57 12.97 -12.10
C THR A 211 1.21 11.50 -11.92
N ALA A 212 0.13 11.03 -12.54
CA ALA A 212 -0.18 9.60 -12.56
C ALA A 212 1.05 8.79 -13.04
N GLY A 213 1.44 7.78 -12.27
CA GLY A 213 2.63 6.97 -12.50
C GLY A 213 3.90 7.44 -11.77
N ASP A 214 3.94 8.64 -11.21
CA ASP A 214 5.05 9.05 -10.34
C ASP A 214 5.14 8.13 -9.12
N VAL A 215 6.36 7.80 -8.70
CA VAL A 215 6.60 6.91 -7.55
C VAL A 215 7.21 7.68 -6.39
N LEU A 216 6.60 7.56 -5.22
CA LEU A 216 7.18 8.02 -3.96
C LEU A 216 7.85 6.83 -3.26
N TYR A 217 9.14 6.94 -2.99
CA TYR A 217 9.93 5.91 -2.30
C TYR A 217 10.20 6.34 -0.86
N PHE A 218 9.88 5.47 0.10
CA PHE A 218 10.20 5.60 1.51
C PHE A 218 11.33 4.62 1.81
N VAL A 219 12.55 5.14 1.92
CA VAL A 219 13.79 4.37 1.92
C VAL A 219 14.36 4.31 3.34
N LEU A 220 14.60 3.09 3.82
CA LEU A 220 15.21 2.81 5.13
C LEU A 220 16.57 2.13 4.92
N ASP A 221 17.61 2.76 5.44
CA ASP A 221 19.01 2.31 5.42
C ASP A 221 19.47 1.96 6.83
N LYS A 222 20.34 0.94 6.94
CA LYS A 222 20.88 0.41 8.21
C LYS A 222 21.93 1.28 8.89
N ASN A 223 22.19 2.48 8.36
CA ASN A 223 23.30 3.31 8.79
C ASN A 223 24.67 2.58 8.70
N GLY A 224 25.19 2.03 9.79
CA GLY A 224 26.46 1.30 9.82
C GLY A 224 26.27 -0.22 9.78
N ASN A 225 25.40 -0.77 10.62
CA ASN A 225 25.12 -2.21 10.72
C ASN A 225 23.64 -2.45 11.01
N ASN A 226 23.12 -3.62 10.61
CA ASN A 226 21.70 -3.95 10.71
C ASN A 226 21.23 -4.44 12.09
N SER A 227 22.04 -4.38 13.14
CA SER A 227 21.62 -4.93 14.44
C SER A 227 20.58 -4.01 15.09
N PHE A 228 19.45 -4.57 15.52
CA PHE A 228 18.38 -3.84 16.23
C PHE A 228 17.81 -2.67 15.40
N ASP A 229 17.62 -2.88 14.10
CA ASP A 229 17.16 -1.85 13.16
C ASP A 229 15.69 -1.95 12.77
N THR A 230 14.92 -2.79 13.48
CA THR A 230 13.46 -2.80 13.33
C THR A 230 12.95 -1.38 13.56
N THR A 231 12.37 -0.80 12.51
CA THR A 231 11.93 0.59 12.45
C THR A 231 10.45 0.61 12.11
N TYR A 232 9.68 1.35 12.89
CA TYR A 232 8.31 1.66 12.53
C TYR A 232 8.29 2.84 11.58
N TRP A 233 7.67 2.68 10.42
CA TRP A 233 7.38 3.80 9.52
C TRP A 233 6.11 3.55 8.69
N SER A 234 5.04 4.26 9.04
CA SER A 234 3.75 4.21 8.33
C SER A 234 3.43 5.56 7.69
N PRO A 235 3.95 5.85 6.48
CA PRO A 235 3.57 7.05 5.76
C PRO A 235 2.10 7.01 5.35
N ASN A 236 1.46 8.17 5.46
CA ASN A 236 0.09 8.45 5.05
C ASN A 236 0.10 9.49 3.93
N ILE A 237 -0.61 9.21 2.85
CA ILE A 237 -0.65 10.01 1.62
C ILE A 237 -2.11 10.35 1.34
N ILE A 238 -2.45 11.63 1.38
CA ILE A 238 -3.81 12.13 1.17
C ILE A 238 -3.80 13.09 -0.03
N TYR A 239 -4.64 12.83 -1.03
CA TYR A 239 -4.87 13.81 -2.10
C TYR A 239 -5.61 15.03 -1.56
N THR A 240 -5.16 16.25 -1.87
CA THR A 240 -5.70 17.50 -1.32
C THR A 240 -6.57 18.26 -2.29
#